data_AF-A0A3A9VCG5-F1
#
_entry.id   AF-A0A3A9VCG5-F1
#
_cell.length_a   1.000
_cell.length_b   1.000
_cell.length_c   1.000
_cell.angle_alpha   90.00
_cell.angle_beta   90.00
_cell.angle_gamma   90.00
#
_symmetry.space_group_name_H-M   'P 1'
#
loop_
_entity.id
_entity.type
_entity.pdbx_description
1 polymer ?
#
loop_
_entity_poly.entity_id
_entity_poly.type
_entity_poly.pdbx_seq_one_letter_code
_entity_poly.pdbx_strand_id
1 'polypeptide(L)'
;MKSDSYTKLILTVIALCLVIIVVRDIDIIPKAHANEVSNTKYGALPINEDGSITVRLSNSDQIDVNIKNIDTYDKLRVDLNDISTQDELDINIDEIGGRFVSNGGPIKVTLQN
;
A
#
# COMPACT_ATOMS: atom_id res chain seq x y z
N MET A 1 -72.62 -1.99 14.66
CA MET A 1 -72.10 -3.37 14.77
C MET A 1 -71.52 -3.92 13.45
N LYS A 2 -71.92 -3.48 12.25
CA LYS A 2 -71.36 -4.01 10.97
C LYS A 2 -69.96 -3.49 10.59
N SER A 3 -69.55 -2.30 11.02
CA SER A 3 -68.21 -1.76 10.68
C SER A 3 -67.08 -2.48 11.41
N ASP A 4 -67.37 -3.01 12.61
CA ASP A 4 -66.39 -3.69 13.47
C ASP A 4 -65.77 -4.91 12.76
N SER A 5 -66.62 -5.73 12.12
CA SER A 5 -66.16 -6.89 11.35
C SER A 5 -65.34 -6.50 10.12
N TYR A 6 -65.69 -5.41 9.44
CA TYR A 6 -64.97 -4.95 8.24
C TYR A 6 -63.58 -4.41 8.60
N THR A 7 -63.50 -3.56 9.62
CA THR A 7 -62.22 -3.03 10.12
C THR A 7 -61.34 -4.15 10.67
N LYS A 8 -61.91 -5.11 11.39
CA LYS A 8 -61.18 -6.27 11.91
C LYS A 8 -60.61 -7.13 10.78
N LEU A 9 -61.36 -7.36 9.70
CA LEU A 9 -60.90 -8.12 8.54
C LEU A 9 -59.74 -7.40 7.83
N ILE A 10 -59.88 -6.09 7.56
CA ILE A 10 -58.82 -5.26 6.98
C ILE A 10 -57.56 -5.28 7.85
N LEU A 11 -57.70 -5.13 9.18
CA LEU A 11 -56.57 -5.11 10.11
C LEU A 11 -55.83 -6.46 10.11
N THR A 12 -56.57 -7.56 10.02
CA THR A 12 -56.00 -8.91 9.97
C THR A 12 -55.20 -9.12 8.67
N VAL A 13 -55.71 -8.61 7.54
CA VAL A 13 -55.02 -8.69 6.25
C VAL A 13 -53.74 -7.85 6.25
N ILE A 14 -53.78 -6.63 6.79
CA ILE A 14 -52.59 -5.77 6.90
C ILE A 14 -51.54 -6.41 7.82
N ALA A 15 -51.97 -6.95 8.97
CA ALA A 15 -51.07 -7.65 9.88
C ALA A 15 -50.40 -8.86 9.22
N LEU A 16 -51.14 -9.65 8.44
CA LEU A 16 -50.60 -10.78 7.68
C LEU A 16 -49.52 -10.32 6.69
N CYS A 17 -49.78 -9.25 5.93
CA CYS A 17 -48.81 -8.70 4.99
C CYS A 17 -47.53 -8.20 5.69
N LEU A 18 -47.68 -7.54 6.84
CA LEU A 18 -46.54 -7.07 7.63
C LEU A 18 -45.69 -8.22 8.18
N VAL A 19 -46.32 -9.30 8.64
CA VAL A 19 -45.59 -10.50 9.10
C VAL A 19 -44.76 -11.10 7.96
N ILE A 20 -45.28 -11.15 6.73
CA ILE A 20 -44.55 -11.66 5.57
C ILE A 20 -43.34 -10.78 5.24
N ILE A 21 -43.48 -9.45 5.30
CA ILE A 21 -42.37 -8.51 5.05
C ILE A 21 -41.27 -8.71 6.11
N VAL A 22 -41.64 -8.76 7.39
CA VAL A 22 -40.69 -8.96 8.48
C VAL A 22 -39.97 -10.29 8.32
N VAL A 23 -40.66 -11.39 8.00
CA VAL A 23 -40.01 -12.69 7.79
C VAL A 23 -39.04 -12.69 6.60
N ARG A 24 -39.29 -11.88 5.55
CA ARG A 24 -38.36 -11.71 4.43
C ARG A 24 -37.14 -10.84 4.77
N ASP A 25 -37.33 -9.85 5.63
CA ASP A 25 -36.27 -8.90 6.02
C ASP A 25 -35.42 -9.41 7.19
N ILE A 26 -35.88 -10.42 7.93
CA ILE A 26 -35.03 -11.15 8.86
C ILE A 26 -34.03 -11.97 8.03
N ASP A 27 -32.86 -11.38 7.80
CA ASP A 27 -31.65 -12.07 7.35
C ASP A 27 -31.17 -13.03 8.47
N ILE A 28 -31.89 -14.13 8.70
CA ILE A 28 -31.53 -15.21 9.66
C ILE A 28 -30.16 -15.81 9.32
N ILE A 29 -29.81 -15.77 8.04
CA ILE A 29 -28.51 -16.20 7.54
C ILE A 29 -27.72 -14.94 7.21
N PRO A 30 -26.64 -14.62 7.95
CA PRO A 30 -25.80 -13.48 7.62
C PRO A 30 -25.30 -13.65 6.19
N LYS A 31 -25.60 -12.68 5.33
CA LYS A 31 -25.06 -12.63 3.98
C LYS A 31 -23.55 -12.48 4.11
N ALA A 32 -22.82 -13.53 3.77
CA ALA A 32 -21.37 -13.50 3.76
C ALA A 32 -20.92 -12.54 2.66
N HIS A 33 -20.59 -11.32 3.05
CA HIS A 33 -19.86 -10.39 2.19
C HIS A 33 -18.43 -10.92 2.08
N ALA A 34 -18.22 -11.84 1.14
CA ALA A 34 -16.89 -12.21 0.73
C ALA A 34 -16.27 -10.96 0.06
N ASN A 35 -15.42 -10.26 0.80
CA ASN A 35 -14.43 -9.40 0.16
C ASN A 35 -13.57 -10.36 -0.66
N GLU A 36 -13.74 -10.37 -1.98
CA GLU A 36 -12.95 -11.21 -2.87
C GLU A 36 -11.50 -10.81 -2.69
N VAL A 37 -10.79 -11.54 -1.83
CA VAL A 37 -9.34 -11.46 -1.72
C VAL A 37 -8.85 -12.10 -2.99
N SER A 38 -8.78 -11.27 -4.02
CA SER A 38 -8.06 -11.55 -5.24
C SER A 38 -6.71 -12.11 -4.82
N ASN A 39 -6.36 -13.30 -5.31
CA ASN A 39 -5.03 -13.90 -5.16
C ASN A 39 -4.00 -13.07 -5.95
N THR A 40 -3.92 -11.77 -5.69
CA THR A 40 -2.75 -10.99 -6.04
C THR A 40 -1.63 -11.54 -5.20
N LYS A 41 -0.53 -11.91 -5.86
CA LYS A 41 0.73 -12.34 -5.23
C LYS A 41 1.40 -11.26 -4.36
N TYR A 42 0.65 -10.21 -4.02
CA TYR A 42 0.98 -9.08 -3.18
C TYR A 42 0.00 -9.15 -2.01
N GLY A 43 0.52 -9.38 -0.82
CA GLY A 43 -0.29 -9.34 0.39
C GLY A 43 -0.94 -7.96 0.52
N ALA A 44 -2.20 -7.91 0.94
CA ALA A 44 -2.84 -6.67 1.30
C ALA A 44 -2.09 -6.07 2.51
N LEU A 45 -1.15 -5.18 2.23
CA LEU A 45 -0.44 -4.44 3.27
C LEU A 45 -1.40 -3.36 3.78
N PRO A 46 -1.62 -3.27 5.10
CA PRO A 46 -2.39 -2.17 5.66
C PRO A 46 -1.68 -0.87 5.32
N ILE A 47 -2.38 0.03 4.65
CA ILE A 47 -1.90 1.37 4.32
C ILE A 47 -2.23 2.26 5.52
N ASN A 48 -1.27 3.07 5.94
CA ASN A 48 -1.49 4.08 6.98
C ASN A 48 -2.51 5.14 6.49
N GLU A 49 -3.13 5.90 7.40
CA GLU A 49 -4.10 6.95 7.03
C GLU A 49 -3.51 8.05 6.12
N ASP A 50 -2.18 8.22 6.16
CA ASP A 50 -1.42 9.15 5.33
C ASP A 50 -1.03 8.57 3.95
N GLY A 51 -1.45 7.34 3.62
CA GLY A 51 -1.11 6.67 2.36
C GLY A 51 0.25 5.98 2.34
N SER A 52 1.00 6.01 3.45
CA SER A 52 2.32 5.36 3.54
C SER A 52 2.22 3.88 3.90
N ILE A 53 3.30 3.13 3.64
CA ILE A 53 3.45 1.73 4.07
C ILE A 53 4.73 1.64 4.90
N THR A 54 4.61 1.31 6.18
CA THR A 54 5.75 1.08 7.06
C THR A 54 6.17 -0.38 7.00
N VAL A 55 7.36 -0.66 6.47
CA VAL A 55 7.94 -2.02 6.43
C VAL A 55 9.02 -2.12 7.52
N ARG A 56 8.88 -3.11 8.40
CA ARG A 56 9.92 -3.45 9.39
C ARG A 56 10.41 -4.87 9.13
N LEU A 57 11.67 -5.00 8.74
CA LEU A 57 12.28 -6.28 8.46
C LEU A 57 13.14 -6.72 9.65
N SER A 58 12.82 -7.88 10.23
CA SER A 58 13.40 -8.32 11.51
C SER A 58 14.48 -9.40 11.35
N ASN A 59 14.59 -10.03 10.18
CA ASN A 59 15.58 -11.07 9.86
C ASN A 59 15.71 -11.20 8.34
N SER A 60 16.56 -10.38 7.73
CA SER A 60 16.91 -10.54 6.31
C SER A 60 18.37 -10.14 6.15
N ASP A 61 19.18 -11.06 5.63
CA ASP A 61 20.58 -10.77 5.32
C ASP A 61 20.74 -9.89 4.08
N GLN A 62 19.73 -9.87 3.20
CA GLN A 62 19.74 -9.10 1.96
C GLN A 62 18.33 -8.68 1.53
N ILE A 63 18.20 -7.45 1.03
CA ILE A 63 16.98 -6.92 0.43
C ILE A 63 17.34 -6.47 -0.99
N ASP A 64 16.61 -6.98 -1.97
CA ASP A 64 16.66 -6.48 -3.34
C ASP A 64 15.56 -5.44 -3.53
N VAL A 65 15.94 -4.20 -3.86
CA VAL A 65 15.03 -3.07 -4.02
C VAL A 65 15.32 -2.37 -5.33
N ASN A 66 14.29 -2.24 -6.18
CA ASN A 66 14.35 -1.38 -7.36
C ASN A 66 13.76 -0.01 -7.02
N ILE A 67 14.62 1.00 -6.91
CA ILE A 67 14.25 2.36 -6.55
C ILE A 67 14.17 3.20 -7.83
N LYS A 68 13.00 3.80 -8.10
CA LYS A 68 12.81 4.69 -9.26
C LYS A 68 13.21 6.13 -9.00
N ASN A 69 12.92 6.63 -7.80
CA ASN A 69 13.21 8.01 -7.41
C ASN A 69 13.39 8.09 -5.89
N ILE A 70 14.24 9.01 -5.46
CA ILE A 70 14.46 9.35 -4.05
C ILE A 70 14.32 10.86 -3.94
N ASP A 71 13.41 11.32 -3.07
CA ASP A 71 13.23 12.74 -2.77
C ASP A 71 13.41 12.93 -1.26
N THR A 72 14.38 13.76 -0.87
CA THR A 72 14.74 14.02 0.54
C THR A 72 14.90 15.51 0.76
N TYR A 73 14.42 16.00 1.91
CA TYR A 73 14.57 17.42 2.27
C TYR A 73 16.03 17.82 2.51
N ASP A 74 16.83 16.90 3.04
CA ASP A 74 18.26 17.09 3.34
C ASP A 74 19.15 16.20 2.48
N LYS A 75 20.47 16.37 2.60
CA LYS A 75 21.47 15.54 1.91
C LYS A 75 21.38 14.08 2.36
N LEU A 76 21.25 13.17 1.40
CA LEU A 76 21.30 11.74 1.63
C LEU A 76 22.75 11.23 1.56
N ARG A 77 23.26 10.65 2.65
CA ARG A 77 24.52 9.89 2.63
C ARG A 77 24.25 8.50 2.08
N VAL A 78 25.00 8.11 1.06
CA VAL A 78 24.93 6.77 0.44
C VAL A 78 26.33 6.18 0.40
N ASP A 79 26.47 4.95 0.90
CA ASP A 79 27.69 4.15 0.76
C ASP A 79 27.48 3.15 -0.38
N LEU A 80 28.23 3.32 -1.47
CA LEU A 80 28.10 2.52 -2.70
C LEU A 80 29.30 1.57 -2.83
N ASN A 81 29.04 0.31 -3.13
CA ASN A 81 30.10 -0.68 -3.40
C ASN A 81 30.41 -0.79 -4.90
N ASP A 82 29.39 -0.73 -5.75
CA ASP A 82 29.51 -0.84 -7.20
C ASP A 82 28.45 0.04 -7.89
N ILE A 83 28.79 0.57 -9.06
CA ILE A 83 27.92 1.41 -9.88
C ILE A 83 28.09 0.99 -11.35
N SER A 84 26.99 0.62 -12.00
CA SER A 84 26.97 0.25 -13.42
C SER A 84 25.94 1.09 -14.15
N THR A 85 26.41 1.92 -15.09
CA THR A 85 25.58 2.79 -15.94
C THR A 85 25.84 2.51 -17.42
N GLN A 86 24.83 2.72 -18.27
CA GLN A 86 25.00 2.58 -19.72
C GLN A 86 25.73 3.78 -20.33
N ASP A 87 25.42 4.97 -19.82
CA ASP A 87 26.02 6.24 -20.23
C ASP A 87 27.01 6.76 -19.18
N GLU A 88 27.71 7.84 -19.51
CA GLU A 88 28.65 8.51 -18.61
C GLU A 88 27.95 9.07 -17.37
N LEU A 89 28.54 8.85 -16.19
CA LEU A 89 28.02 9.33 -14.91
C LEU A 89 28.83 10.52 -14.43
N ASP A 90 28.27 11.72 -14.58
CA ASP A 90 28.87 12.95 -14.10
C ASP A 90 28.78 13.06 -12.57
N ILE A 91 29.93 13.14 -11.89
CA ILE A 91 30.02 13.29 -10.43
C ILE A 91 30.94 14.45 -10.03
N ASN A 92 30.50 15.23 -9.04
CA ASN A 92 31.31 16.25 -8.41
C ASN A 92 31.97 15.66 -7.16
N ILE A 93 33.29 15.62 -7.13
CA ILE A 93 34.07 15.05 -6.02
C ILE A 93 34.87 16.16 -5.35
N ASP A 94 34.74 16.28 -4.03
CA ASP A 94 35.49 17.25 -3.22
C ASP A 94 36.79 16.65 -2.68
N GLU A 95 36.80 15.35 -2.35
CA GLU A 95 37.92 14.67 -1.70
C GLU A 95 38.05 13.21 -2.14
N ILE A 96 39.29 12.75 -2.35
CA ILE A 96 39.61 11.34 -2.63
C ILE A 96 40.79 10.92 -1.75
N GLY A 97 40.63 9.86 -0.95
CA GLY A 97 41.71 9.25 -0.18
C GLY A 97 42.41 10.20 0.81
N GLY A 98 41.69 11.13 1.43
CA GLY A 98 42.25 12.07 2.42
C GLY A 98 42.80 13.38 1.82
N ARG A 99 42.59 13.63 0.52
CA ARG A 99 43.14 14.78 -0.20
C ARG A 99 42.06 15.48 -1.01
N PHE A 100 41.97 16.80 -0.84
CA PHE A 100 41.06 17.65 -1.60
C PHE A 100 41.37 17.61 -3.10
N VAL A 101 40.32 17.61 -3.91
CA VAL A 101 40.40 17.66 -5.37
C VAL A 101 40.38 19.12 -5.82
N SER A 102 41.51 19.64 -6.29
CA SER A 102 41.60 21.01 -6.81
C SER A 102 41.63 21.01 -8.34
N ASN A 103 40.51 21.39 -8.94
CA ASN A 103 40.22 21.80 -10.33
C ASN A 103 41.08 21.26 -11.51
N GLY A 104 40.38 20.57 -12.43
CA GLY A 104 40.52 20.68 -13.90
C GLY A 104 41.47 19.72 -14.61
N GLY A 105 42.38 19.06 -13.89
CA GLY A 105 43.31 18.09 -14.46
C GLY A 105 42.79 16.64 -14.37
N PRO A 106 43.21 15.74 -15.27
CA PRO A 106 42.86 14.32 -15.19
C PRO A 106 43.33 13.71 -13.87
N ILE A 107 42.43 13.01 -13.19
CA ILE A 107 42.71 12.31 -11.94
C ILE A 107 43.44 10.99 -12.28
N LYS A 108 44.59 10.75 -11.63
CA LYS A 108 45.32 9.49 -11.80
C LYS A 108 44.57 8.39 -11.07
N VAL A 109 44.07 7.41 -11.82
CA VAL A 109 43.40 6.21 -11.30
C VAL A 109 44.29 4.98 -11.48
N THR A 110 44.14 4.01 -10.59
CA THR A 110 44.74 2.68 -10.71
C THR A 110 43.66 1.68 -11.11
N LEU A 111 43.86 0.99 -12.22
CA LEU A 111 43.02 -0.13 -12.61
C LEU A 111 43.29 -1.31 -11.66
N GLN A 112 42.30 -1.72 -10.88
CA GLN A 112 42.29 -3.02 -10.22
C GLN A 112 41.60 -4.01 -11.16
N ASN A 113 42.35 -5.02 -11.60
CA ASN A 113 41.83 -6.20 -12.30
C ASN A 113 41.49 -7.30 -11.30
#